data_AF-A0A6C0B5V1-F1
#
_entry.id   AF-A0A6C0B5V1-F1
#
_cell.length_a   1.000
_cell.length_b   1.000
_cell.length_c   1.000
_cell.angle_alpha   90.00
_cell.angle_beta   90.00
_cell.angle_gamma   90.00
#
_symmetry.space_group_name_H-M   'P 1'
#
loop_
_entity.id
_entity.type
_entity.pdbx_description
1 polymer ?
#
loop_
_entity_poly.entity_id
_entity_poly.type
_entity_poly.pdbx_seq_one_letter_code
_entity_poly.pdbx_strand_id
1 'polypeptide(L)'
;MCYTDFIRGKFDPTDKAYVRTLLDNMTQQELSRINSETFEALWSRLWNNSDRHEYELKFAKEKFESVRPEIESSTSVYTEPEWGFPKGRRLKCESDQGCAEREFFEETNIMRSSYTMVSGIQLEETFAGTNGIMYRHKYFVAVMSRPDRIDIHQRFTNMQKREISAIGWKTMADCMHLTRPQYTQRHEMLQTLSQLAETLEVRLPKE
;
A
#
# COMPACT_ATOMS: atom_id res chain seq x y z
N MET A 1 1.00 -1.95 5.84
CA MET A 1 0.75 -3.36 6.21
C MET A 1 1.51 -3.80 7.45
N CYS A 2 2.77 -3.39 7.66
CA CYS A 2 3.59 -3.81 8.81
C CYS A 2 2.94 -3.54 10.18
N TYR A 3 2.41 -2.34 10.41
CA TYR A 3 1.72 -1.99 11.66
C TYR A 3 0.56 -2.95 11.98
N THR A 4 -0.34 -3.16 11.02
CA THR A 4 -1.48 -4.07 11.19
C THR A 4 -1.04 -5.51 11.46
N ASP A 5 -0.07 -6.03 10.71
CA ASP A 5 0.42 -7.40 10.91
C ASP A 5 1.12 -7.56 12.27
N PHE A 6 1.84 -6.53 12.73
CA PHE A 6 2.46 -6.50 14.04
C PHE A 6 1.43 -6.51 15.17
N ILE A 7 0.44 -5.61 15.16
CA ILE A 7 -0.62 -5.59 16.19
C ILE A 7 -1.39 -6.92 16.22
N ARG A 8 -1.56 -7.58 15.06
CA ARG A 8 -2.20 -8.89 14.95
C ARG A 8 -1.31 -10.07 15.39
N GLY A 9 -0.06 -9.83 15.78
CA GLY A 9 0.87 -10.89 16.18
C GLY A 9 1.25 -11.84 15.04
N LYS A 10 1.23 -11.37 13.79
CA LYS A 10 1.62 -12.17 12.60
C LYS A 10 3.14 -12.20 12.41
N PHE A 11 3.85 -12.58 13.46
CA PHE A 11 5.28 -12.80 13.47
C PHE A 11 5.63 -13.90 14.48
N ASP A 12 6.81 -14.48 14.31
CA ASP A 12 7.43 -15.30 15.34
C ASP A 12 8.23 -14.39 16.28
N PRO A 13 7.94 -14.34 17.60
CA PRO A 13 8.67 -13.48 18.53
C PRO A 13 10.14 -13.88 18.71
N THR A 14 10.53 -15.09 18.28
CA THR A 14 11.93 -15.56 18.29
C THR A 14 12.70 -15.06 17.06
N ASP A 15 12.01 -14.74 15.96
CA ASP A 15 12.60 -14.14 14.77
C ASP A 15 12.74 -12.63 14.95
N LYS A 16 13.76 -12.24 15.71
CA LYS A 16 14.06 -10.83 16.02
C LYS A 16 14.38 -10.00 14.77
N ALA A 17 14.90 -10.62 13.71
CA ALA A 17 15.21 -9.94 12.46
C ALA A 17 13.91 -9.53 11.74
N TYR A 18 12.95 -10.43 11.67
CA TYR A 18 11.65 -10.15 11.07
C TYR A 18 10.82 -9.16 11.91
N VAL A 19 10.85 -9.29 13.24
CA VAL A 19 10.21 -8.31 14.14
C VAL A 19 10.75 -6.89 13.89
N ARG A 20 12.08 -6.73 13.82
CA ARG A 20 12.70 -5.44 13.47
C ARG A 20 12.28 -4.96 12.09
N THR A 21 12.25 -5.84 11.09
CA THR A 21 11.78 -5.51 9.74
C THR A 21 10.37 -4.92 9.77
N LEU A 22 9.45 -5.45 10.59
CA LEU A 22 8.12 -4.89 10.74
C LEU A 22 8.15 -3.49 11.38
N LEU A 23 8.89 -3.33 12.48
CA LEU A 23 8.98 -2.09 13.26
C LEU A 23 9.66 -0.95 12.47
N ASP A 24 10.78 -1.24 11.81
CA ASP A 24 11.54 -0.27 11.00
C ASP A 24 10.73 0.26 9.81
N ASN A 25 9.74 -0.51 9.35
CA ASN A 25 8.84 -0.14 8.26
C ASN A 25 7.53 0.51 8.73
N MET A 26 7.39 0.82 10.00
CA MET A 26 6.28 1.64 10.50
C MET A 26 6.62 3.12 10.40
N THR A 27 5.60 3.96 10.49
CA THR A 27 5.77 5.40 10.65
C THR A 27 6.12 5.78 12.08
N GLN A 28 6.66 6.99 12.27
CA GLN A 28 6.88 7.57 13.60
C GLN A 28 5.59 7.61 14.43
N GLN A 29 4.45 7.93 13.81
CA GLN A 29 3.16 7.97 14.51
C GLN A 29 2.67 6.56 14.91
N GLU A 30 2.92 5.55 14.08
CA GLU A 30 2.60 4.16 14.41
C GLU A 30 3.46 3.63 15.56
N LEU A 31 4.78 3.87 15.54
CA LEU A 31 5.67 3.48 16.63
C LEU A 31 5.38 4.24 17.93
N SER A 32 5.07 5.54 17.83
CA SER A 32 4.67 6.33 19.00
C SER A 32 3.44 5.73 19.66
N ARG A 33 2.42 5.33 18.88
CA ARG A 33 1.21 4.69 19.41
C ARG A 33 1.51 3.36 20.08
N ILE A 34 2.30 2.51 19.43
CA ILE A 34 2.72 1.21 20.01
C ILE A 34 3.44 1.39 21.35
N ASN A 35 4.25 2.45 21.49
CA ASN A 35 4.98 2.71 22.71
C ASN A 35 4.11 3.29 23.83
N SER A 36 3.16 4.18 23.51
CA SER A 36 2.42 4.96 24.49
C SER A 36 1.05 4.40 24.88
N GLU A 37 0.42 3.61 24.02
CA GLU A 37 -0.94 3.08 24.25
C GLU A 37 -0.92 1.65 24.77
N THR A 38 -2.01 1.24 25.44
CA THR A 38 -2.18 -0.17 25.83
C THR A 38 -2.48 -1.04 24.62
N PHE A 39 -2.13 -2.32 24.70
CA PHE A 39 -2.41 -3.27 23.62
C PHE A 39 -3.91 -3.33 23.28
N GLU A 40 -4.78 -3.28 24.29
CA GLU A 40 -6.24 -3.27 24.11
C GLU A 40 -6.72 -2.05 23.32
N ALA A 41 -6.14 -0.87 23.54
CA ALA A 41 -6.48 0.34 22.79
C ALA A 41 -6.03 0.24 21.32
N LEU A 42 -4.82 -0.30 21.09
CA LEU A 42 -4.32 -0.57 19.74
C LEU A 42 -5.21 -1.58 19.00
N TRP A 43 -5.61 -2.65 19.69
CA TRP A 43 -6.49 -3.70 19.17
C TRP A 43 -7.89 -3.19 18.84
N SER A 44 -8.51 -2.46 19.77
CA SER A 44 -9.81 -1.81 19.60
C SER A 44 -9.82 -0.90 18.38
N ARG A 45 -8.76 -0.10 18.18
CA ARG A 45 -8.63 0.78 17.02
C ARG A 45 -8.52 0.01 15.72
N LEU A 46 -7.74 -1.08 15.71
CA LEU A 46 -7.57 -1.89 14.51
C LEU A 46 -8.90 -2.45 14.00
N TRP A 47 -9.78 -2.88 14.92
CA TRP A 47 -11.05 -3.53 14.60
C TRP A 47 -12.28 -2.64 14.73
N ASN A 48 -12.11 -1.34 14.99
CA ASN A 48 -13.19 -0.40 15.29
C ASN A 48 -14.18 -0.94 16.35
N ASN A 49 -13.66 -1.44 17.47
CA ASN A 49 -14.44 -2.05 18.56
C ASN A 49 -15.28 -3.27 18.14
N SER A 50 -14.80 -4.09 17.20
CA SER A 50 -15.45 -5.36 16.89
C SER A 50 -14.97 -6.50 17.80
N ASP A 51 -15.92 -7.16 18.48
CA ASP A 51 -15.64 -8.30 19.38
C ASP A 51 -15.31 -9.60 18.62
N ARG A 52 -15.32 -9.59 17.28
CA ARG A 52 -15.12 -10.79 16.45
C ARG A 52 -13.74 -11.44 16.56
N HIS A 53 -12.80 -10.79 17.23
CA HIS A 53 -11.39 -11.20 17.27
C HIS A 53 -10.85 -11.44 18.69
N GLU A 54 -11.70 -11.64 19.69
CA GLU A 54 -11.26 -11.88 21.08
C GLU A 54 -10.28 -13.06 21.22
N TYR A 55 -10.48 -14.15 20.47
CA TYR A 55 -9.56 -15.29 20.52
C TYR A 55 -8.16 -14.93 19.97
N GLU A 56 -8.08 -14.12 18.91
CA GLU A 56 -6.81 -13.65 18.35
C GLU A 56 -6.11 -12.67 19.31
N LEU A 57 -6.87 -11.90 20.10
CA LEU A 57 -6.35 -10.86 21.00
C LEU A 57 -5.35 -11.43 21.99
N LYS A 58 -5.68 -12.54 22.67
CA LYS A 58 -4.81 -13.11 23.71
C LYS A 58 -3.42 -13.48 23.15
N PHE A 59 -3.39 -14.21 22.05
CA PHE A 59 -2.13 -14.62 21.41
C PHE A 59 -1.34 -13.44 20.86
N ALA A 60 -2.03 -12.46 20.27
CA ALA A 60 -1.38 -11.27 19.75
C ALA A 60 -0.78 -10.42 20.88
N LYS A 61 -1.47 -10.31 22.02
CA LYS A 61 -0.97 -9.63 23.22
C LYS A 61 0.27 -10.30 23.78
N GLU A 62 0.25 -11.62 23.96
CA GLU A 62 1.41 -12.37 24.47
C GLU A 62 2.65 -12.16 23.58
N LYS A 63 2.47 -12.21 22.24
CA LYS A 63 3.55 -11.92 21.30
C LYS A 63 4.04 -10.48 21.38
N PHE A 64 3.13 -9.51 21.46
CA PHE A 64 3.46 -8.11 21.59
C PHE A 64 4.33 -7.83 22.82
N GLU A 65 3.93 -8.36 23.99
CA GLU A 65 4.70 -8.19 25.23
C GLU A 65 6.06 -8.89 25.17
N SER A 66 6.14 -10.06 24.51
CA SER A 66 7.41 -10.79 24.37
C SER A 66 8.47 -10.08 23.53
N VAL A 67 8.08 -9.06 22.75
CA VAL A 67 8.98 -8.26 21.92
C VAL A 67 9.10 -6.80 22.38
N ARG A 68 8.73 -6.51 23.64
CA ARG A 68 8.83 -5.17 24.22
C ARG A 68 10.23 -4.53 24.08
N PRO A 69 11.34 -5.26 24.30
CA PRO A 69 12.68 -4.68 24.11
C PRO A 69 12.94 -4.23 22.66
N GLU A 70 12.42 -4.95 21.66
CA GLU A 70 12.53 -4.55 20.26
C GLU A 70 11.69 -3.31 19.96
N ILE A 71 10.47 -3.22 20.52
CA ILE A 71 9.61 -2.05 20.38
C ILE A 71 10.31 -0.78 20.92
N GLU A 72 10.89 -0.87 22.11
CA GLU A 72 11.48 0.28 22.81
C GLU A 72 12.80 0.75 22.17
N SER A 73 13.52 -0.16 21.52
CA SER A 73 14.74 0.16 20.78
C SER A 73 14.50 0.61 19.33
N SER A 74 13.27 0.46 18.82
CA SER A 74 12.94 0.80 17.43
C SER A 74 12.72 2.29 17.24
N THR A 75 13.21 2.79 16.11
CA THR A 75 12.98 4.17 15.66
C THR A 75 12.56 4.15 14.19
N SER A 76 11.79 5.15 13.77
CA SER A 76 11.34 5.25 12.38
C SER A 76 11.78 6.55 11.73
N VAL A 77 12.27 6.43 10.51
CA VAL A 77 12.58 7.57 9.63
C VAL A 77 11.35 8.02 8.82
N TYR A 78 10.27 7.22 8.82
CA TYR A 78 9.10 7.46 7.98
C TYR A 78 8.07 8.32 8.72
N THR A 79 7.78 9.50 8.19
CA THR A 79 6.73 10.38 8.71
C THR A 79 5.34 10.02 8.20
N GLU A 80 5.27 9.33 7.05
CA GLU A 80 4.02 8.95 6.39
C GLU A 80 4.02 7.47 5.96
N PRO A 81 2.83 6.86 5.80
CA PRO A 81 2.71 5.51 5.26
C PRO A 81 3.30 5.38 3.85
N GLU A 82 3.56 4.15 3.44
CA GLU A 82 4.06 3.86 2.10
C GLU A 82 3.09 4.35 1.01
N TRP A 83 3.61 5.05 0.01
CA TRP A 83 2.88 5.32 -1.24
C TRP A 83 2.92 4.12 -2.17
N GLY A 84 1.80 3.83 -2.80
CA GLY A 84 1.69 2.77 -3.79
C GLY A 84 0.75 3.16 -4.93
N PHE A 85 0.76 2.36 -5.98
CA PHE A 85 -0.20 2.48 -7.07
C PHE A 85 -1.51 1.77 -6.71
N PRO A 86 -2.66 2.27 -7.21
CA PRO A 86 -3.94 1.59 -7.02
C PRO A 86 -3.89 0.15 -7.50
N LYS A 87 -4.39 -0.77 -6.66
CA LYS A 87 -4.25 -2.21 -6.89
C LYS A 87 -5.26 -2.98 -6.04
N GLY A 88 -5.59 -4.18 -6.50
CA GLY A 88 -6.27 -5.12 -5.63
C GLY A 88 -6.36 -6.51 -6.22
N ARG A 89 -7.32 -7.28 -5.69
CA ARG A 89 -7.41 -8.71 -5.98
C ARG A 89 -8.40 -8.93 -7.11
N ARG A 90 -7.91 -9.58 -8.16
CA ARG A 90 -8.74 -9.98 -9.30
C ARG A 90 -9.90 -10.87 -8.84
N LEU A 91 -11.11 -10.50 -9.25
CA LEU A 91 -12.31 -11.26 -9.02
C LEU A 91 -12.39 -12.47 -9.96
N LYS A 92 -13.23 -13.44 -9.61
CA LYS A 92 -13.47 -14.60 -10.47
C LYS A 92 -14.07 -14.12 -11.80
N CYS A 93 -13.51 -14.61 -12.92
CA CYS A 93 -13.89 -14.25 -14.29
C CYS A 93 -13.59 -12.79 -14.69
N GLU A 94 -12.79 -12.06 -13.92
CA GLU A 94 -12.32 -10.72 -14.27
C GLU A 94 -11.00 -10.80 -15.07
N SER A 95 -10.82 -9.92 -16.07
CA SER A 95 -9.54 -9.78 -16.77
C SER A 95 -8.53 -9.00 -15.92
N ASP A 96 -7.24 -9.17 -16.16
CA ASP A 96 -6.22 -8.44 -15.39
C ASP A 96 -6.37 -6.91 -15.54
N GLN A 97 -6.67 -6.43 -16.76
CA GLN A 97 -6.95 -5.02 -17.01
C GLN A 97 -8.27 -4.57 -16.36
N GLY A 98 -9.33 -5.39 -16.43
CA GLY A 98 -10.62 -5.06 -15.81
C GLY A 98 -10.50 -4.89 -14.30
N CYS A 99 -9.70 -5.74 -13.66
CA CYS A 99 -9.34 -5.59 -12.25
C CYS A 99 -8.63 -4.27 -12.01
N ALA A 100 -7.61 -3.93 -12.81
CA ALA A 100 -6.89 -2.67 -12.63
C ALA A 100 -7.80 -1.44 -12.78
N GLU A 101 -8.70 -1.44 -13.77
CA GLU A 101 -9.67 -0.36 -13.98
C GLU A 101 -10.66 -0.24 -12.81
N ARG A 102 -11.16 -1.36 -12.28
CA ARG A 102 -12.06 -1.39 -11.11
C ARG A 102 -11.37 -0.89 -9.84
N GLU A 103 -10.19 -1.43 -9.51
CA GLU A 103 -9.42 -1.06 -8.31
C GLU A 103 -8.97 0.40 -8.38
N PHE A 104 -8.56 0.88 -9.55
CA PHE A 104 -8.26 2.30 -9.77
C PHE A 104 -9.48 3.17 -9.46
N PHE A 105 -10.67 2.79 -9.92
CA PHE A 105 -11.90 3.51 -9.59
C PHE A 105 -12.26 3.42 -8.09
N GLU A 106 -12.18 2.23 -7.48
CA GLU A 106 -12.49 2.04 -6.06
C GLU A 106 -11.60 2.88 -5.14
N GLU A 107 -10.30 2.96 -5.44
CA GLU A 107 -9.36 3.76 -4.65
C GLU A 107 -9.44 5.25 -4.97
N THR A 108 -9.66 5.66 -6.23
CA THR A 108 -9.51 7.08 -6.64
C THR A 108 -10.80 7.83 -6.97
N ASN A 109 -11.92 7.12 -7.15
CA ASN A 109 -13.15 7.60 -7.78
C ASN A 109 -12.96 8.20 -9.20
N ILE A 110 -11.83 7.96 -9.86
CA ILE A 110 -11.60 8.46 -11.22
C ILE A 110 -12.31 7.54 -12.22
N MET A 111 -13.27 8.12 -12.95
CA MET A 111 -14.09 7.39 -13.92
C MET A 111 -13.27 6.87 -15.10
N ARG A 112 -13.67 5.70 -15.63
CA ARG A 112 -13.05 5.08 -16.81
C ARG A 112 -13.03 5.99 -18.04
N SER A 113 -14.02 6.86 -18.19
CA SER A 113 -14.11 7.84 -19.29
C SER A 113 -13.10 8.98 -19.20
N SER A 114 -12.42 9.14 -18.06
CA SER A 114 -11.45 10.22 -17.85
C SER A 114 -10.07 9.93 -18.46
N TYR A 115 -9.78 8.67 -18.79
CA TYR A 115 -8.48 8.24 -19.29
C TYR A 115 -8.56 7.26 -20.46
N THR A 116 -7.48 7.17 -21.22
CA THR A 116 -7.29 6.22 -22.31
C THR A 116 -6.20 5.23 -21.94
N MET A 117 -6.49 3.93 -22.03
CA MET A 117 -5.50 2.88 -21.77
C MET A 117 -4.46 2.84 -22.90
N VAL A 118 -3.19 2.77 -22.52
CA VAL A 118 -2.08 2.57 -23.45
C VAL A 118 -1.96 1.09 -23.75
N SER A 119 -2.30 0.70 -24.99
CA SER A 119 -2.25 -0.69 -25.41
C SER A 119 -0.81 -1.17 -25.58
N GLY A 120 -0.56 -2.45 -25.29
CA GLY A 120 0.75 -3.09 -25.51
C GLY A 120 1.78 -2.85 -24.41
N ILE A 121 1.45 -2.07 -23.38
CA ILE A 121 2.32 -1.86 -22.22
C ILE A 121 1.69 -2.49 -20.98
N GLN A 122 2.41 -3.47 -20.44
CA GLN A 122 2.14 -4.06 -19.15
C GLN A 122 3.45 -4.11 -18.39
N LEU A 123 3.43 -3.58 -17.17
CA LEU A 123 4.56 -3.65 -16.26
C LEU A 123 4.23 -4.62 -15.13
N GLU A 124 5.24 -5.17 -14.46
CA GLU A 124 5.02 -6.03 -13.31
C GLU A 124 6.10 -5.85 -12.26
N GLU A 125 5.73 -6.13 -11.02
CA GLU A 125 6.66 -6.33 -9.92
C GLU A 125 6.25 -7.60 -9.17
N THR A 126 7.24 -8.29 -8.63
CA THR A 126 7.11 -9.49 -7.81
C THR A 126 7.89 -9.28 -6.52
N PHE A 127 7.27 -9.57 -5.39
CA PHE A 127 7.91 -9.42 -4.09
C PHE A 127 7.37 -10.45 -3.10
N ALA A 128 8.18 -10.78 -2.10
CA ALA A 128 7.71 -11.56 -0.96
C ALA A 128 6.96 -10.64 0.00
N GLY A 129 5.73 -11.00 0.35
CA GLY A 129 5.02 -10.34 1.43
C GLY A 129 5.63 -10.68 2.79
N THR A 130 5.16 -9.99 3.81
CA THR A 130 5.56 -10.17 5.21
C THR A 130 5.39 -11.63 5.69
N ASN A 131 4.44 -12.35 5.14
CA ASN A 131 4.18 -13.77 5.41
C ASN A 131 5.01 -14.76 4.56
N GLY A 132 5.98 -14.30 3.78
CA GLY A 132 6.79 -15.13 2.89
C GLY A 132 6.07 -15.59 1.61
N ILE A 133 4.82 -15.19 1.39
CA ILE A 133 4.09 -15.50 0.17
C ILE A 133 4.58 -14.58 -0.94
N MET A 134 4.81 -15.13 -2.14
CA MET A 134 5.15 -14.34 -3.31
C MET A 134 3.91 -13.67 -3.89
N TYR A 135 3.96 -12.35 -3.98
CA TYR A 135 2.96 -11.51 -4.62
C TYR A 135 3.48 -11.03 -5.96
N ARG A 136 2.56 -10.85 -6.91
CA ARG A 136 2.83 -10.22 -8.20
C ARG A 136 1.78 -9.16 -8.46
N HIS A 137 2.20 -7.95 -8.75
CA HIS A 137 1.33 -6.91 -9.30
C HIS A 137 1.58 -6.80 -10.80
N LYS A 138 0.48 -6.64 -11.55
CA LYS A 138 0.50 -6.28 -12.96
C LYS A 138 -0.06 -4.87 -13.08
N TYR A 139 0.72 -3.98 -13.65
CA TYR A 139 0.35 -2.58 -13.86
C TYR A 139 0.07 -2.34 -15.33
N PHE A 140 -0.91 -1.48 -15.56
CA PHE A 140 -1.31 -1.02 -16.88
C PHE A 140 -1.17 0.50 -16.92
N VAL A 141 -0.78 1.02 -18.08
CA VAL A 141 -0.54 2.46 -18.25
C VAL A 141 -1.77 3.11 -18.87
N ALA A 142 -2.16 4.26 -18.35
CA ALA A 142 -3.26 5.06 -18.85
C ALA A 142 -2.85 6.54 -18.96
N VAL A 143 -3.35 7.23 -19.97
CA VAL A 143 -3.19 8.68 -20.15
C VAL A 143 -4.50 9.38 -19.84
N MET A 144 -4.45 10.35 -18.94
CA MET A 144 -5.60 11.18 -18.60
C MET A 144 -5.93 12.12 -19.74
N SER A 145 -7.20 12.17 -20.17
CA SER A 145 -7.63 13.05 -21.25
C SER A 145 -7.78 14.50 -20.78
N ARG A 146 -8.29 14.70 -19.56
CA ARG A 146 -8.53 16.03 -18.95
C ARG A 146 -8.19 16.01 -17.45
N PRO A 147 -6.89 16.05 -17.11
CA PRO A 147 -6.45 15.98 -15.71
C PRO A 147 -6.91 17.18 -14.87
N ASP A 148 -7.14 18.33 -15.50
CA ASP A 148 -7.65 19.56 -14.89
C ASP A 148 -9.05 19.41 -14.26
N ARG A 149 -9.82 18.42 -14.71
CA ARG A 149 -11.19 18.18 -14.22
C ARG A 149 -11.26 17.15 -13.09
N ILE A 150 -10.12 16.61 -12.67
CA ILE A 150 -10.06 15.57 -11.64
C ILE A 150 -9.69 16.21 -10.30
N ASP A 151 -10.66 16.24 -9.38
CA ASP A 151 -10.40 16.60 -7.99
C ASP A 151 -9.97 15.36 -7.19
N ILE A 152 -8.67 15.25 -6.94
CA ILE A 152 -8.08 14.19 -6.10
C ILE A 152 -8.16 14.48 -4.60
N HIS A 153 -8.58 15.69 -4.20
CA HIS A 153 -8.74 16.11 -2.81
C HIS A 153 -10.18 15.98 -2.31
N GLN A 154 -11.05 15.35 -3.11
CA GLN A 154 -12.38 14.98 -2.68
C GLN A 154 -12.36 14.16 -1.38
N ARG A 155 -13.41 14.33 -0.57
CA ARG A 155 -13.55 13.59 0.68
C ARG A 155 -13.66 12.09 0.39
N PHE A 156 -12.79 11.30 1.01
CA PHE A 156 -12.85 9.85 0.89
C PHE A 156 -14.14 9.26 1.45
N THR A 157 -14.64 8.26 0.72
CA THR A 157 -15.70 7.37 1.17
C THR A 157 -15.23 6.52 2.35
N ASN A 158 -16.17 5.90 3.06
CA ASN A 158 -15.83 5.00 4.17
C ASN A 158 -15.04 3.77 3.70
N MET A 159 -15.24 3.33 2.44
CA MET A 159 -14.48 2.22 1.85
C MET A 159 -13.04 2.65 1.58
N GLN A 160 -12.83 3.78 0.90
CA GLN A 160 -11.49 4.31 0.63
C GLN A 160 -10.67 4.52 1.91
N LYS A 161 -11.28 5.07 2.97
CA LYS A 161 -10.59 5.29 4.26
C LYS A 161 -10.05 4.02 4.93
N ARG A 162 -10.50 2.83 4.52
CA ARG A 162 -9.98 1.56 5.03
C ARG A 162 -8.66 1.16 4.39
N GLU A 163 -8.36 1.70 3.22
CA GLU A 163 -7.24 1.23 2.39
C GLU A 163 -6.24 2.35 2.08
N ILE A 164 -6.73 3.58 1.85
CA ILE A 164 -5.92 4.73 1.49
C ILE A 164 -6.08 5.89 2.48
N SER A 165 -4.99 6.62 2.69
CA SER A 165 -4.94 7.82 3.53
C SER A 165 -4.73 9.11 2.73
N ALA A 166 -4.26 9.03 1.48
CA ALA A 166 -4.07 10.16 0.59
C ALA A 166 -4.04 9.71 -0.89
N ILE A 167 -4.33 10.65 -1.80
CA ILE A 167 -4.11 10.53 -3.25
C ILE A 167 -3.28 11.73 -3.67
N GLY A 168 -2.32 11.52 -4.58
CA GLY A 168 -1.45 12.59 -5.06
C GLY A 168 -0.99 12.35 -6.48
N TRP A 169 -0.99 13.42 -7.29
CA TRP A 169 -0.21 13.46 -8.52
C TRP A 169 1.27 13.62 -8.16
N LYS A 170 2.11 12.73 -8.67
CA LYS A 170 3.55 12.67 -8.36
C LYS A 170 4.33 12.61 -9.67
N THR A 171 5.47 13.29 -9.69
CA THR A 171 6.41 13.15 -10.82
C THR A 171 7.08 11.77 -10.75
N MET A 172 7.69 11.34 -11.87
CA MET A 172 8.46 10.08 -11.87
C MET A 172 9.59 10.10 -10.83
N ALA A 173 10.23 11.26 -10.66
CA ALA A 173 11.26 11.47 -9.65
C ALA A 173 10.71 11.34 -8.22
N ASP A 174 9.53 11.95 -7.95
CA ASP A 174 8.86 11.80 -6.66
C ASP A 174 8.52 10.33 -6.38
N CYS A 175 7.96 9.62 -7.37
CA CYS A 175 7.63 8.19 -7.23
C CYS A 175 8.87 7.35 -6.89
N MET A 176 10.01 7.64 -7.51
CA MET A 176 11.27 6.96 -7.20
C MET A 176 11.73 7.25 -5.77
N HIS A 177 11.61 8.50 -5.31
CA HIS A 177 12.01 8.90 -3.96
C HIS A 177 11.07 8.34 -2.87
N LEU A 178 9.77 8.28 -3.14
CA LEU A 178 8.75 7.78 -2.21
C LEU A 178 8.74 6.24 -2.11
N THR A 179 9.26 5.56 -3.13
CA THR A 179 9.36 4.09 -3.11
C THR A 179 10.38 3.66 -2.06
N ARG A 180 9.95 2.82 -1.11
CA ARG A 180 10.85 2.38 -0.05
C ARG A 180 11.98 1.51 -0.60
N PRO A 181 13.21 1.58 -0.03
CA PRO A 181 14.40 0.95 -0.62
C PRO A 181 14.31 -0.57 -0.84
N GLN A 182 13.52 -1.28 -0.03
CA GLN A 182 13.36 -2.73 -0.15
C GLN A 182 12.61 -3.16 -1.42
N TYR A 183 11.82 -2.28 -2.05
CA TYR A 183 11.08 -2.61 -3.26
C TYR A 183 11.95 -2.37 -4.50
N THR A 184 12.96 -3.21 -4.66
CA THR A 184 13.93 -3.11 -5.78
C THR A 184 13.25 -3.25 -7.13
N GLN A 185 12.33 -4.22 -7.28
CA GLN A 185 11.59 -4.42 -8.53
C GLN A 185 10.67 -3.23 -8.87
N ARG A 186 10.16 -2.52 -7.86
CA ARG A 186 9.37 -1.29 -8.10
C ARG A 186 10.24 -0.19 -8.70
N HIS A 187 11.47 -0.04 -8.21
CA HIS A 187 12.43 0.91 -8.77
C HIS A 187 12.77 0.57 -10.24
N GLU A 188 13.06 -0.69 -10.53
CA GLU A 188 13.33 -1.16 -11.91
C GLU A 188 12.14 -0.92 -12.84
N MET A 189 10.93 -1.18 -12.34
CA MET A 189 9.68 -0.97 -13.07
C MET A 189 9.42 0.53 -13.33
N LEU A 190 9.68 1.40 -12.35
CA LEU A 190 9.60 2.85 -12.53
C LEU A 190 10.64 3.40 -13.52
N GLN A 191 11.86 2.86 -13.51
CA GLN A 191 12.89 3.21 -14.51
C GLN A 191 12.43 2.83 -15.92
N THR A 192 11.88 1.63 -16.08
CA THR A 192 11.31 1.16 -17.34
C THR A 192 10.17 2.08 -17.80
N LEU A 193 9.26 2.43 -16.90
CA LEU A 193 8.16 3.35 -17.20
C LEU A 193 8.66 4.73 -17.61
N SER A 194 9.71 5.25 -16.98
CA SER A 194 10.31 6.54 -17.33
C SER A 194 10.84 6.55 -18.77
N GLN A 195 11.56 5.50 -19.17
CA GLN A 195 12.09 5.36 -20.54
C GLN A 195 10.98 5.20 -21.58
N LEU A 196 9.94 4.44 -21.23
CA LEU A 196 8.75 4.30 -22.08
C LEU A 196 8.03 5.64 -22.25
N ALA A 197 7.87 6.42 -21.18
CA ALA A 197 7.20 7.72 -21.24
C ALA A 197 7.90 8.74 -22.17
N GLU A 198 9.23 8.63 -22.35
CA GLU A 198 9.98 9.48 -23.29
C GLU A 198 9.79 9.09 -24.75
N THR A 199 9.43 7.83 -25.00
CA THR A 199 9.35 7.24 -26.36
C THR A 199 7.92 7.03 -26.85
N LEU A 200 6.94 7.12 -25.95
CA LEU A 200 5.54 6.88 -26.28
C LEU A 200 4.87 8.09 -26.91
N GLU A 201 4.48 7.93 -28.17
CA GLU A 201 3.46 8.78 -28.77
C GLU A 201 2.07 8.18 -28.52
N VAL A 202 1.32 8.78 -27.60
CA VAL A 202 -0.07 8.36 -27.35
C VAL A 202 -1.01 9.16 -28.24
N ARG A 203 -1.62 8.51 -29.22
CA ARG A 203 -2.72 9.09 -30.01
C ARG A 203 -4.01 8.98 -29.21
N LEU A 204 -4.43 10.10 -28.63
CA LEU A 204 -5.74 10.19 -27.99
C LEU A 204 -6.85 10.09 -29.07
N PRO A 205 -7.96 9.39 -28.80
CA PRO A 205 -9.12 9.42 -29.68
C PRO A 205 -9.55 10.87 -29.91
N LYS A 206 -9.88 11.23 -31.16
CA LYS A 206 -10.56 12.50 -31.43
C LYS A 206 -11.96 12.40 -30.82
N GLU A 207 -12.36 13.43 -30.07
CA GLU A 207 -13.71 13.56 -29.48
C GLU A 207 -14.82 13.37 -30.52
#